data_AF-A0A9K3KWV6-F1
#
_entry.id   AF-A0A9K3KWV6-F1
#
_cell.length_a   1.000
_cell.length_b   1.000
_cell.length_c   1.000
_cell.angle_alpha   90.00
_cell.angle_beta   90.00
_cell.angle_gamma   90.00
#
_symmetry.space_group_name_H-M   'P 1'
#
loop_
_entity.id
_entity.type
_entity.pdbx_description
1 polymer ?
#
loop_
_entity_poly.entity_id
_entity_poly.type
_entity_poly.pdbx_seq_one_letter_code
_entity_poly.pdbx_strand_id
1 'polypeptide(L)'
;MKSCDGEGTSTASMTSSTKDDNSSTLIPVRIDVLTDDRLLRVVDTLLIDPTCWPISLCAPIHETVERNVTHLAHTILSDAEVQGMSRTARHFSGRVDIWTPQLQEKVEEQLRPQLWKIVNGQATIANEKDSHLLPISIHFIMNRIVVHEDILWDVHGPVTPIEFAQEMAKEFKLPDEAVVSIVTTMLEQIYGLAMDESSNPAVDEKLEEDMRGAWMLDAATTKAHTESHVAAQQKTT
;
A
#
# COMPACT_ATOMS: atom_id res chain seq x y z
N MET A 1 27.41 38.70 4.42
CA MET A 1 26.57 39.20 3.32
C MET A 1 27.46 39.42 2.11
N LYS A 2 27.46 38.49 1.16
CA LYS A 2 28.26 38.58 -0.08
C LYS A 2 27.26 38.58 -1.24
N SER A 3 27.18 39.71 -1.93
CA SER A 3 26.44 39.91 -3.17
C SER A 3 27.21 39.22 -4.31
N CYS A 4 26.47 38.54 -5.17
CA CYS A 4 26.94 37.95 -6.41
C CYS A 4 26.02 38.44 -7.52
N ASP A 5 26.32 39.62 -8.06
CA ASP A 5 25.73 40.10 -9.31
C ASP A 5 26.68 39.72 -10.46
N GLY A 6 26.14 39.00 -11.43
CA GLY A 6 26.83 38.58 -12.64
C GLY A 6 25.82 38.37 -13.75
N GLU A 7 25.45 39.47 -14.42
CA GLU A 7 24.65 39.45 -15.65
C GLU A 7 25.49 38.90 -16.81
N GLY A 8 24.99 37.85 -17.44
CA GLY A 8 25.52 37.27 -18.66
C GLY A 8 24.39 36.92 -19.62
N THR A 9 24.15 37.82 -20.58
CA THR A 9 23.30 37.59 -21.75
C THR A 9 23.81 36.40 -22.55
N SER A 10 22.99 35.35 -22.70
CA SER A 10 23.29 34.21 -23.56
C SER A 10 22.15 33.97 -24.56
N THR A 11 22.57 33.88 -25.81
CA THR A 11 21.82 33.74 -27.06
C THR A 11 20.98 32.47 -27.13
N ALA A 12 19.72 32.62 -27.57
CA ALA A 12 18.75 31.55 -27.76
C ALA A 12 19.19 30.56 -28.85
N SER A 13 19.42 29.30 -28.45
CA SER A 13 19.59 28.15 -29.34
C SER A 13 18.33 27.29 -29.28
N MET A 14 17.59 27.24 -30.40
CA MET A 14 16.50 26.28 -30.62
C MET A 14 17.10 24.90 -30.91
N THR A 15 17.06 23.98 -29.94
CA THR A 15 17.41 22.57 -30.16
C THR A 15 16.43 21.65 -29.45
N SER A 16 15.80 20.78 -30.26
CA SER A 16 15.20 19.48 -29.96
C SER A 16 14.25 19.38 -28.75
N SER A 17 12.97 19.15 -29.05
CA SER A 17 12.00 18.56 -28.12
C SER A 17 12.44 17.12 -27.77
N THR A 18 13.37 16.99 -26.83
CA THR A 18 13.46 15.76 -26.03
C THR A 18 12.13 15.66 -25.29
N LYS A 19 11.34 14.67 -25.69
CA LYS A 19 10.14 14.27 -24.98
C LYS A 19 10.65 13.67 -23.68
N ASP A 20 10.84 14.51 -22.68
CA ASP A 20 11.19 14.10 -21.32
C ASP A 20 9.96 13.34 -20.80
N ASP A 21 9.86 12.06 -21.16
CA ASP A 21 9.04 11.08 -20.46
C ASP A 21 9.69 10.91 -19.08
N ASN A 22 9.55 11.95 -18.26
CA ASN A 22 9.84 11.89 -16.85
C ASN A 22 8.68 11.10 -16.22
N SER A 23 8.66 9.79 -16.49
CA SER A 23 7.74 8.87 -15.86
C SER A 23 8.04 8.91 -14.37
N SER A 24 7.25 9.68 -13.63
CA SER A 24 7.36 9.77 -12.18
C SER A 24 7.21 8.35 -11.62
N THR A 25 8.31 7.79 -11.14
CA THR A 25 8.33 6.47 -10.55
C THR A 25 7.62 6.53 -9.20
N LEU A 26 6.33 6.20 -9.20
CA LEU A 26 5.55 6.06 -7.98
C LEU A 26 5.91 4.75 -7.28
N ILE A 27 6.15 4.82 -5.98
CA ILE A 27 6.52 3.67 -5.15
C ILE A 27 5.40 3.41 -4.14
N PRO A 28 4.81 2.20 -4.11
CA PRO A 28 3.79 1.87 -3.13
C PRO A 28 4.41 1.75 -1.74
N VAL A 29 3.68 2.21 -0.73
CA VAL A 29 3.98 2.01 0.68
C VAL A 29 2.70 1.51 1.34
N ARG A 30 2.79 0.38 2.02
CA ARG A 30 1.62 -0.28 2.61
C ARG A 30 1.71 -0.31 4.13
N ILE A 31 0.54 -0.15 4.74
CA ILE A 31 0.35 -0.22 6.18
C ILE A 31 -0.74 -1.24 6.43
N ASP A 32 -0.47 -2.15 7.36
CA ASP A 32 -1.42 -3.15 7.84
C ASP A 32 -1.18 -3.39 9.33
N VAL A 33 -1.74 -2.50 10.15
CA VAL A 33 -1.50 -2.48 11.59
C VAL A 33 -2.73 -2.97 12.33
N LEU A 34 -2.55 -3.94 13.21
CA LEU A 34 -3.56 -4.42 14.14
C LEU A 34 -3.25 -3.94 15.57
N THR A 35 -4.25 -3.41 16.26
CA THR A 35 -4.14 -3.06 17.68
C THR A 35 -3.92 -4.32 18.54
N ASP A 36 -3.34 -4.15 19.74
CA ASP A 36 -3.03 -5.29 20.61
C ASP A 36 -4.28 -6.06 21.05
N ASP A 37 -5.39 -5.34 21.22
CA ASP A 37 -6.71 -5.89 21.53
C ASP A 37 -7.43 -6.48 20.30
N ARG A 38 -6.84 -6.33 19.10
CA ARG A 38 -7.37 -6.75 17.80
C ARG A 38 -8.75 -6.16 17.46
N LEU A 39 -9.13 -5.06 18.11
CA LEU A 39 -10.41 -4.41 17.86
C LEU A 39 -10.37 -3.48 16.64
N LEU A 40 -9.17 -3.02 16.26
CA LEU A 40 -8.95 -2.10 15.17
C LEU A 40 -7.81 -2.58 14.27
N ARG A 41 -8.06 -2.59 12.97
CA ARG A 41 -7.07 -2.82 11.93
C ARG A 41 -7.04 -1.62 11.01
N VAL A 42 -5.87 -1.02 10.83
CA VAL A 42 -5.63 0.07 9.88
C VAL A 42 -4.92 -0.54 8.68
N VAL A 43 -5.61 -0.57 7.54
CA VAL A 43 -5.04 -1.02 6.27
C VAL A 43 -5.08 0.15 5.31
N ASP A 44 -3.91 0.53 4.79
CA ASP A 44 -3.80 1.62 3.83
C ASP A 44 -2.66 1.38 2.84
N THR A 45 -2.72 2.03 1.68
CA THR A 45 -1.70 1.99 0.64
C THR A 45 -1.51 3.38 0.07
N LEU A 46 -0.29 3.88 0.15
CA LEU A 46 0.12 5.18 -0.37
C LEU A 46 1.03 4.99 -1.59
N LEU A 47 0.89 5.86 -2.59
CA LEU A 47 1.85 5.97 -3.70
C LEU A 47 2.74 7.19 -3.45
N ILE A 48 4.03 6.95 -3.23
CA ILE A 48 5.01 8.00 -2.95
C ILE A 48 5.78 8.35 -4.23
N ASP A 49 5.77 9.63 -4.57
CA ASP A 49 6.74 10.20 -5.51
C ASP A 49 8.01 10.61 -4.72
N PRO A 50 9.18 10.03 -5.00
CA PRO A 50 10.44 10.35 -4.31
C PRO A 50 10.89 11.82 -4.45
N THR A 51 10.25 12.60 -5.30
CA THR A 51 10.51 14.04 -5.47
C THR A 51 9.60 14.92 -4.60
N CYS A 52 8.54 14.37 -4.02
CA CYS A 52 7.47 15.11 -3.34
C CYS A 52 7.32 14.69 -1.86
N TRP A 53 8.40 14.78 -1.09
CA TRP A 53 8.37 14.51 0.35
C TRP A 53 7.68 15.64 1.14
N PRO A 54 6.84 15.32 2.15
CA PRO A 54 6.29 16.33 3.05
C PRO A 54 7.36 17.20 3.71
N ILE A 55 8.49 16.57 4.09
CA ILE A 55 9.67 17.24 4.62
C ILE A 55 10.83 16.93 3.68
N SER A 56 11.43 17.98 3.10
CA SER A 56 12.55 17.83 2.17
C SER A 56 13.69 17.02 2.78
N LEU A 57 14.19 16.04 2.03
CA LEU A 57 15.33 15.22 2.45
C LEU A 57 16.60 16.08 2.45
N CYS A 58 17.22 16.22 3.63
CA CYS A 58 18.46 16.96 3.81
C CYS A 58 19.36 16.23 4.82
N ALA A 59 20.66 16.56 4.84
CA ALA A 59 21.58 15.94 5.78
C ALA A 59 21.34 16.47 7.21
N PRO A 60 21.28 15.59 8.24
CA PRO A 60 21.42 14.14 8.18
C PRO A 60 20.15 13.43 7.70
N ILE A 61 20.28 12.57 6.68
CA ILE A 61 19.16 11.90 6.00
C ILE A 61 18.26 11.14 6.97
N HIS A 62 18.86 10.41 7.92
CA HIS A 62 18.14 9.66 8.96
C HIS A 62 17.11 10.50 9.72
N GLU A 63 17.48 11.70 10.15
CA GLU A 63 16.57 12.57 10.89
C GLU A 63 15.41 13.03 10.01
N THR A 64 15.66 13.37 8.74
CA THR A 64 14.59 13.76 7.82
C THR A 64 13.66 12.60 7.46
N VAL A 65 14.19 11.37 7.39
CA VAL A 65 13.34 10.18 7.17
C VAL A 65 12.43 9.94 8.37
N GLU A 66 12.96 9.92 9.60
CA GLU A 66 12.13 9.74 10.80
C GLU A 66 11.04 10.82 10.93
N ARG A 67 11.36 12.07 10.59
CA ARG A 67 10.35 13.13 10.58
C ARG A 67 9.26 12.91 9.53
N ASN A 68 9.60 12.40 8.35
CA ASN A 68 8.61 12.03 7.34
C ASN A 68 7.77 10.81 7.78
N VAL A 69 8.39 9.82 8.43
CA VAL A 69 7.69 8.65 9.03
C VAL A 69 6.60 9.14 9.98
N THR A 70 6.96 9.95 10.98
CA THR A 70 6.00 10.50 11.96
C THR A 70 4.92 11.34 11.29
N HIS A 71 5.28 12.18 10.31
CA HIS A 71 4.31 13.03 9.62
C HIS A 71 3.29 12.23 8.80
N LEU A 72 3.75 11.19 8.09
CA LEU A 72 2.89 10.31 7.32
C LEU A 72 1.98 9.47 8.23
N ALA A 73 2.53 8.86 9.30
CA ALA A 73 1.75 8.10 10.27
C ALA A 73 0.63 8.95 10.90
N HIS A 74 0.96 10.18 11.32
CA HIS A 74 -0.03 11.11 11.84
C HIS A 74 -1.11 11.45 10.80
N THR A 75 -0.72 11.73 9.56
CA THR A 75 -1.66 12.10 8.48
C THR A 75 -2.64 10.96 8.20
N ILE A 76 -2.14 9.74 8.07
CA ILE A 76 -2.96 8.53 7.82
C ILE A 76 -3.98 8.31 8.94
N LEU A 77 -3.55 8.40 10.20
CA LEU A 77 -4.44 8.22 11.34
C LEU A 77 -5.46 9.38 11.48
N SER A 78 -5.03 10.61 11.17
CA SER A 78 -5.92 11.77 11.18
C SER A 78 -7.02 11.67 10.11
N ASP A 79 -6.66 11.24 8.91
CA ASP A 79 -7.62 11.07 7.81
C ASP A 79 -8.63 9.95 8.11
N ALA A 80 -8.17 8.85 8.70
CA ALA A 80 -9.03 7.76 9.16
C ALA A 80 -10.03 8.22 10.25
N GLU A 81 -9.61 9.13 11.14
CA GLU A 81 -10.49 9.69 12.17
C GLU A 81 -11.59 10.59 11.56
N VAL A 82 -11.25 11.39 10.55
CA VAL A 82 -12.21 12.28 9.86
C VAL A 82 -13.29 11.48 9.13
N GLN A 83 -12.98 10.30 8.61
CA GLN A 83 -13.99 9.41 8.02
C GLN A 83 -15.02 8.89 9.05
N GLY A 84 -14.67 8.87 10.34
CA GLY A 84 -15.60 8.57 11.44
C GLY A 84 -16.65 9.67 11.70
N MET A 85 -16.50 10.87 11.12
CA MET A 85 -17.46 11.97 11.27
C MET A 85 -18.65 11.82 10.30
N SER A 86 -19.55 10.89 10.59
CA SER A 86 -20.84 10.85 9.89
C SER A 86 -21.65 12.14 10.12
N ARG A 87 -22.08 12.77 9.03
CA ARG A 87 -22.65 14.14 8.96
C ARG A 87 -24.06 14.33 9.55
N THR A 88 -24.54 13.48 10.44
CA THR A 88 -25.88 13.64 11.02
C THR A 88 -25.81 14.27 12.40
N ALA A 89 -25.88 15.60 12.42
CA ALA A 89 -25.85 16.50 13.59
C ALA A 89 -26.90 16.23 14.70
N ARG A 90 -27.70 15.16 14.61
CA ARG A 90 -28.74 14.82 15.59
C ARG A 90 -28.41 13.62 16.47
N HIS A 91 -27.36 12.87 16.17
CA HIS A 91 -26.86 11.82 17.04
C HIS A 91 -25.34 11.94 17.12
N PHE A 92 -24.84 12.55 18.20
CA PHE A 92 -23.46 12.39 18.65
C PHE A 92 -23.25 10.91 19.05
N SER A 93 -23.27 10.00 18.08
CA SER A 93 -22.83 8.63 18.31
C SER A 93 -21.31 8.67 18.29
N GLY A 94 -20.73 8.69 19.49
CA GLY A 94 -19.33 8.45 19.84
C GLY A 94 -18.31 8.64 18.72
N ARG A 95 -17.60 9.78 18.76
CA ARG A 95 -16.30 9.89 18.11
C ARG A 95 -15.46 8.72 18.61
N VAL A 96 -15.11 7.80 17.72
CA VAL A 96 -14.13 6.75 18.04
C VAL A 96 -12.79 7.44 17.86
N ASP A 97 -12.17 7.83 18.97
CA ASP A 97 -10.79 8.31 18.96
C ASP A 97 -9.89 7.12 18.62
N ILE A 98 -9.70 6.91 17.32
CA ILE A 98 -8.88 5.84 16.75
C ILE A 98 -7.40 6.10 17.08
N TRP A 99 -7.01 7.37 17.14
CA TRP A 99 -5.64 7.76 17.33
C TRP A 99 -5.19 7.56 18.78
N THR A 100 -4.25 6.64 18.96
CA THR A 100 -3.48 6.48 20.19
C THR A 100 -1.98 6.53 19.88
N PRO A 101 -1.13 6.95 20.84
CA PRO A 101 0.33 6.93 20.65
C PRO A 101 0.86 5.54 20.27
N GLN A 102 0.29 4.47 20.85
CA GLN A 102 0.69 3.09 20.57
C GLN A 102 0.35 2.68 19.14
N LEU A 103 -0.83 3.06 18.64
CA LEU A 103 -1.19 2.79 17.24
C LEU A 103 -0.28 3.55 16.28
N GLN A 104 0.01 4.82 16.59
CA GLN A 104 0.93 5.62 15.78
C GLN A 104 2.33 5.00 15.74
N GLU A 105 2.88 4.58 16.88
CA GLU A 105 4.19 3.91 16.95
C GLU A 105 4.22 2.66 16.06
N LYS A 106 3.17 1.83 16.07
CA LYS A 106 3.07 0.66 15.18
C LYS A 106 3.02 1.01 13.69
N VAL A 107 2.32 2.10 13.33
CA VAL A 107 2.31 2.60 11.94
C VAL A 107 3.70 3.10 11.55
N GLU A 108 4.37 3.84 12.43
CA GLU A 108 5.74 4.31 12.22
C GLU A 108 6.73 3.15 12.06
N GLU A 109 6.59 2.09 12.86
CA GLU A 109 7.40 0.86 12.77
C GLU A 109 7.30 0.19 11.40
N GLN A 110 6.11 0.15 10.78
CA GLN A 110 5.95 -0.41 9.43
C GLN A 110 6.42 0.54 8.33
N LEU A 111 6.23 1.85 8.50
CA LEU A 111 6.64 2.86 7.50
C LEU A 111 8.17 3.00 7.42
N ARG A 112 8.86 2.98 8.58
CA ARG A 112 10.31 3.21 8.68
C ARG A 112 11.15 2.38 7.70
N PRO A 113 11.07 1.03 7.66
CA PRO A 113 11.88 0.23 6.74
C PRO A 113 11.55 0.50 5.27
N GLN A 114 10.30 0.82 4.94
CA GLN A 114 9.89 1.10 3.56
C GLN A 114 10.45 2.44 3.08
N LEU A 115 10.28 3.51 3.86
CA LEU A 115 10.82 4.84 3.51
C LEU A 115 12.35 4.83 3.47
N TRP A 116 13.01 4.07 4.35
CA TRP A 116 14.46 3.92 4.32
C TRP A 116 14.95 3.26 3.02
N LYS A 117 14.26 2.21 2.55
CA LYS A 117 14.56 1.56 1.27
C LYS A 117 14.40 2.52 0.09
N ILE A 118 13.35 3.33 0.10
CA ILE A 118 13.10 4.35 -0.93
C ILE A 118 14.24 5.37 -0.97
N VAL A 119 14.60 5.95 0.18
CA VAL A 119 15.59 7.04 0.25
C VAL A 119 17.00 6.59 -0.09
N ASN A 120 17.38 5.37 0.30
CA ASN A 120 18.69 4.84 -0.06
C ASN A 120 18.80 4.42 -1.54
N GLY A 121 17.72 4.57 -2.31
CA GLY A 121 17.64 4.01 -3.66
C GLY A 121 17.78 2.48 -3.64
N GLN A 122 17.57 1.83 -2.50
CA GLN A 122 17.57 0.37 -2.39
C GLN A 122 16.23 -0.23 -2.83
N ALA A 123 15.21 0.60 -3.02
CA ALA A 123 14.07 0.31 -3.88
C ALA A 123 14.48 0.30 -5.37
N THR A 124 15.75 0.13 -5.72
CA THR A 124 16.14 -0.22 -7.08
C THR A 124 15.68 -1.63 -7.35
N ILE A 125 14.70 -1.73 -8.25
CA ILE A 125 14.52 -2.82 -9.23
C ILE A 125 15.87 -3.52 -9.40
N ALA A 126 15.94 -4.80 -9.00
CA ALA A 126 17.12 -5.65 -9.03
C ALA A 126 18.05 -5.28 -10.21
N ASN A 127 19.08 -4.48 -9.92
CA ASN A 127 19.95 -3.87 -10.95
C ASN A 127 21.02 -4.86 -11.44
N GLU A 128 20.70 -6.15 -11.39
CA GLU A 128 21.54 -7.24 -11.90
C GLU A 128 21.07 -7.55 -13.32
N LYS A 129 21.96 -7.22 -14.28
CA LYS A 129 21.78 -7.35 -15.74
C LYS A 129 21.55 -8.78 -16.26
N ASP A 130 21.30 -9.73 -15.37
CA ASP A 130 21.17 -11.14 -15.69
C ASP A 130 19.69 -11.56 -15.59
N SER A 131 18.87 -11.19 -16.58
CA SER A 131 17.52 -11.75 -16.83
C SER A 131 16.79 -12.27 -15.58
N HIS A 132 16.60 -11.41 -14.58
CA HIS A 132 15.98 -11.81 -13.32
C HIS A 132 14.47 -11.72 -13.47
N LEU A 133 13.88 -12.83 -13.90
CA LEU A 133 12.46 -13.06 -13.68
C LEU A 133 12.20 -13.04 -12.18
N LEU A 134 11.40 -12.08 -11.73
CA LEU A 134 11.00 -11.96 -10.33
C LEU A 134 9.78 -12.85 -10.09
N PRO A 135 9.82 -13.80 -9.14
CA PRO A 135 8.60 -14.45 -8.69
C PRO A 135 7.72 -13.40 -8.00
N ILE A 136 6.52 -13.18 -8.52
CA ILE A 136 5.50 -12.34 -7.91
C ILE A 136 4.33 -13.26 -7.56
N SER A 137 3.91 -13.21 -6.30
CA SER A 137 2.69 -13.85 -5.85
C SER A 137 1.59 -12.84 -5.53
N ILE A 138 0.44 -12.99 -6.14
CA ILE A 138 -0.72 -12.11 -5.98
C ILE A 138 -1.76 -12.87 -5.16
N HIS A 139 -1.91 -12.48 -3.89
CA HIS A 139 -2.95 -13.00 -3.00
C HIS A 139 -3.80 -11.86 -2.47
N PHE A 140 -5.10 -11.87 -2.74
CA PHE A 140 -6.03 -10.98 -2.04
C PHE A 140 -7.45 -11.51 -2.04
N ILE A 141 -8.24 -10.99 -1.11
CA ILE A 141 -9.66 -11.30 -0.96
C ILE A 141 -10.44 -10.01 -1.10
N MET A 142 -11.36 -9.94 -2.07
CA MET A 142 -12.21 -8.77 -2.28
C MET A 142 -13.62 -9.21 -2.67
N ASN A 143 -14.64 -8.70 -1.97
CA ASN A 143 -16.05 -9.01 -2.25
C ASN A 143 -16.35 -10.52 -2.32
N ARG A 144 -15.70 -11.31 -1.44
CA ARG A 144 -15.74 -12.79 -1.42
C ARG A 144 -15.05 -13.47 -2.60
N ILE A 145 -14.41 -12.73 -3.50
CA ILE A 145 -13.56 -13.29 -4.52
C ILE A 145 -12.18 -13.43 -3.91
N VAL A 146 -11.61 -14.63 -3.96
CA VAL A 146 -10.21 -14.88 -3.61
C VAL A 146 -9.46 -14.99 -4.93
N VAL A 147 -8.37 -14.25 -5.04
CA VAL A 147 -7.45 -14.30 -6.17
C VAL A 147 -6.12 -14.79 -5.64
N HIS A 148 -5.59 -15.84 -6.26
CA HIS A 148 -4.27 -16.39 -5.97
C HIS A 148 -3.57 -16.72 -7.30
N GLU A 149 -2.50 -15.98 -7.60
CA GLU A 149 -1.71 -16.17 -8.81
C GLU A 149 -0.21 -16.03 -8.55
N ASP A 150 0.57 -17.02 -8.98
CA ASP A 150 2.03 -16.97 -8.99
C ASP A 150 2.52 -16.74 -10.43
N ILE A 151 3.25 -15.65 -10.65
CA ILE A 151 3.80 -15.29 -11.95
C ILE A 151 5.31 -15.06 -11.89
N LEU A 152 5.98 -15.27 -13.01
CA LEU A 152 7.37 -14.86 -13.22
C LEU A 152 7.37 -13.55 -14.01
N TRP A 153 7.85 -12.48 -13.39
CA TRP A 153 7.77 -11.13 -13.92
C TRP A 153 9.11 -10.65 -14.47
N ASP A 154 9.14 -10.23 -15.73
CA ASP A 154 10.29 -9.54 -16.33
C ASP A 154 10.13 -8.03 -16.11
N VAL A 155 10.99 -7.44 -15.27
CA VAL A 155 10.94 -6.00 -14.96
C VAL A 155 11.29 -5.12 -16.17
N HIS A 156 12.01 -5.66 -17.15
CA HIS A 156 12.33 -4.97 -18.39
C HIS A 156 11.40 -5.38 -19.54
N GLY A 157 10.35 -6.14 -19.23
CA GLY A 157 9.33 -6.54 -20.18
C GLY A 157 8.56 -5.34 -20.75
N PRO A 158 7.91 -5.51 -21.92
CA PRO A 158 7.15 -4.44 -22.56
C PRO A 158 5.81 -4.14 -21.87
N VAL A 159 5.36 -4.99 -20.95
CA VAL A 159 4.07 -4.87 -20.27
C VAL A 159 4.28 -4.25 -18.89
N THR A 160 3.58 -3.17 -18.60
CA THR A 160 3.62 -2.53 -17.29
C THR A 160 2.72 -3.28 -16.27
N PRO A 161 2.99 -3.19 -14.96
CA PRO A 161 2.13 -3.81 -13.94
C PRO A 161 0.65 -3.39 -14.04
N ILE A 162 0.38 -2.13 -14.42
CA ILE A 162 -0.99 -1.63 -14.58
C ILE A 162 -1.71 -2.26 -15.78
N GLU A 163 -1.06 -2.41 -16.92
CA GLU A 163 -1.64 -3.07 -18.09
C GLU A 163 -1.93 -4.55 -17.80
N PHE A 164 -1.01 -5.23 -17.11
CA PHE A 164 -1.20 -6.61 -16.69
C PHE A 164 -2.40 -6.74 -15.74
N ALA A 165 -2.48 -5.90 -14.70
CA ALA A 165 -3.58 -5.92 -13.75
C ALA A 165 -4.95 -5.63 -14.40
N GLN A 166 -4.99 -4.74 -15.39
CA GLN A 166 -6.21 -4.44 -16.15
C GLN A 166 -6.68 -5.64 -16.98
N GLU A 167 -5.78 -6.29 -17.71
CA GLU A 167 -6.14 -7.49 -18.48
C GLU A 167 -6.52 -8.67 -17.56
N MET A 168 -5.82 -8.86 -16.45
CA MET A 168 -6.16 -9.87 -15.43
C MET A 168 -7.56 -9.61 -14.83
N ALA A 169 -7.86 -8.37 -14.42
CA ALA A 169 -9.17 -8.02 -13.88
C ALA A 169 -10.29 -8.26 -14.90
N LYS A 170 -10.05 -7.94 -16.18
CA LYS A 170 -10.99 -8.19 -17.27
C LYS A 170 -11.20 -9.68 -17.55
N GLU A 171 -10.12 -10.47 -17.53
CA GLU A 171 -10.17 -11.93 -17.73
C GLU A 171 -11.00 -12.61 -16.64
N PHE A 172 -10.75 -12.27 -15.38
CA PHE A 172 -11.45 -12.83 -14.23
C PHE A 172 -12.77 -12.12 -13.88
N LYS A 173 -13.15 -11.09 -14.64
CA LYS A 173 -14.35 -10.25 -14.39
C LYS A 173 -14.37 -9.66 -12.97
N LEU A 174 -13.21 -9.23 -12.50
CA LEU A 174 -13.05 -8.54 -11.23
C LEU A 174 -13.57 -7.10 -11.34
N PRO A 175 -14.02 -6.50 -10.24
CA PRO A 175 -14.41 -5.10 -10.25
C PRO A 175 -13.15 -4.21 -10.33
N ASP A 176 -13.30 -2.97 -10.79
CA ASP A 176 -12.17 -2.07 -11.11
C ASP A 176 -11.25 -1.81 -9.91
N GLU A 177 -11.78 -1.90 -8.69
CA GLU A 177 -10.99 -1.77 -7.46
C GLU A 177 -9.92 -2.86 -7.31
N ALA A 178 -10.11 -4.05 -7.93
CA ALA A 178 -9.12 -5.14 -7.92
C ALA A 178 -7.81 -4.72 -8.58
N VAL A 179 -7.90 -3.89 -9.62
CA VAL A 179 -6.73 -3.46 -10.40
C VAL A 179 -5.74 -2.76 -9.48
N VAL A 180 -6.23 -1.91 -8.58
CA VAL A 180 -5.38 -1.19 -7.62
C VAL A 180 -4.67 -2.15 -6.66
N SER A 181 -5.39 -3.14 -6.14
CA SER A 181 -4.79 -4.16 -5.27
C SER A 181 -3.72 -5.00 -6.00
N ILE A 182 -4.01 -5.44 -7.22
CA ILE A 182 -3.06 -6.23 -8.04
C ILE A 182 -1.80 -5.41 -8.33
N VAL A 183 -1.96 -4.18 -8.83
CA VAL A 183 -0.82 -3.30 -9.14
C VAL A 183 0.02 -3.04 -7.89
N THR A 184 -0.63 -2.76 -6.77
CA THR A 184 0.05 -2.50 -5.49
C THR A 184 0.88 -3.71 -5.07
N THR A 185 0.29 -4.90 -5.02
CA THR A 185 0.98 -6.15 -4.64
C THR A 185 2.16 -6.46 -5.57
N MET A 186 2.02 -6.23 -6.88
CA MET A 186 3.10 -6.41 -7.84
C MET A 186 4.24 -5.41 -7.59
N LEU A 187 3.92 -4.12 -7.47
CA LEU A 187 4.91 -3.08 -7.27
C LEU A 187 5.64 -3.27 -5.92
N GLU A 188 4.93 -3.64 -4.86
CA GLU A 188 5.54 -3.98 -3.56
C GLU A 188 6.63 -5.04 -3.72
N GLN A 189 6.34 -6.14 -4.41
CA GLN A 189 7.30 -7.21 -4.63
C GLN A 189 8.44 -6.78 -5.56
N ILE A 190 8.15 -6.04 -6.62
CA ILE A 190 9.16 -5.49 -7.54
C ILE A 190 10.16 -4.58 -6.80
N TYR A 191 9.67 -3.79 -5.84
CA TYR A 191 10.50 -2.90 -5.03
C TYR A 191 11.07 -3.55 -3.74
N GLY A 192 10.80 -4.84 -3.50
CA GLY A 192 11.23 -5.53 -2.28
C GLY A 192 10.62 -4.95 -1.00
N LEU A 193 9.40 -4.41 -1.10
CA LEU A 193 8.61 -3.84 -0.02
C LEU A 193 7.53 -4.79 0.51
N ALA A 194 7.47 -6.02 -0.02
CA ALA A 194 6.52 -7.04 0.43
C ALA A 194 6.57 -7.19 1.97
N MET A 195 5.40 -7.05 2.59
CA MET A 195 5.22 -7.29 4.03
C MET A 195 5.17 -8.79 4.29
N ASP A 196 5.66 -9.23 5.45
CA ASP A 196 5.53 -10.62 5.87
C ASP A 196 4.03 -10.98 5.99
N GLU A 197 3.52 -11.76 5.02
CA GLU A 197 2.10 -12.18 4.96
C GLU A 197 1.68 -13.11 6.12
N SER A 198 2.63 -13.50 6.97
CA SER A 198 2.45 -14.34 8.17
C SER A 198 1.39 -13.85 9.16
N SER A 199 0.88 -12.62 9.01
CA SER A 199 -0.12 -12.02 9.89
C SER A 199 -1.57 -12.24 9.46
N ASN A 200 -1.87 -12.87 8.30
CA ASN A 200 -3.25 -13.04 7.84
C ASN A 200 -3.95 -14.19 8.60
N PRO A 201 -4.84 -13.92 9.57
CA PRO A 201 -5.17 -14.89 10.61
C PRO A 201 -6.33 -15.84 10.25
N ALA A 202 -6.64 -16.09 8.97
CA ALA A 202 -7.96 -16.63 8.61
C ALA A 202 -8.03 -17.67 7.48
N VAL A 203 -6.92 -18.13 6.90
CA VAL A 203 -6.98 -19.22 5.90
C VAL A 203 -6.24 -20.43 6.46
N ASP A 204 -7.00 -21.50 6.69
CA ASP A 204 -6.49 -22.80 7.12
C ASP A 204 -5.56 -23.33 6.01
N GLU A 205 -4.24 -23.36 6.25
CA GLU A 205 -3.16 -23.68 5.28
C GLU A 205 -3.40 -24.98 4.48
N LYS A 206 -4.29 -25.85 4.97
CA LYS A 206 -4.63 -27.13 4.32
C LYS A 206 -5.42 -27.04 3.02
N LEU A 207 -5.91 -25.87 2.63
CA LEU A 207 -6.74 -25.69 1.43
C LEU A 207 -6.01 -25.07 0.22
N GLU A 208 -4.74 -24.69 0.34
CA GLU A 208 -4.11 -23.79 -0.65
C GLU A 208 -3.39 -24.46 -1.82
N GLU A 209 -2.99 -25.74 -1.75
CA GLU A 209 -2.08 -26.31 -2.75
C GLU A 209 -2.68 -26.52 -4.16
N ASP A 210 -4.00 -26.43 -4.36
CA ASP A 210 -4.64 -26.73 -5.66
C ASP A 210 -5.56 -25.62 -6.20
N MET A 211 -5.55 -24.43 -5.57
CA MET A 211 -6.42 -23.30 -5.97
C MET A 211 -5.60 -22.15 -6.55
N ARG A 212 -5.23 -22.26 -7.83
CA ARG A 212 -4.78 -21.12 -8.66
C ARG A 212 -5.96 -20.50 -9.39
N GLY A 213 -5.96 -19.17 -9.51
CA GLY A 213 -6.99 -18.40 -10.22
C GLY A 213 -7.88 -17.57 -9.29
N ALA A 214 -9.07 -17.23 -9.78
CA ALA A 214 -10.09 -16.49 -9.05
C ALA A 214 -11.29 -17.38 -8.73
N TRP A 215 -11.68 -17.47 -7.46
CA TRP A 215 -12.87 -18.22 -7.04
C TRP A 215 -13.70 -17.43 -6.03
N MET A 216 -14.99 -17.77 -5.95
CA MET A 216 -15.87 -17.17 -4.95
C MET A 216 -15.88 -18.01 -3.67
N LEU A 217 -15.73 -17.36 -2.53
CA LEU A 217 -16.04 -17.93 -1.22
C LEU A 217 -17.54 -18.13 -1.12
N ASP A 218 -17.96 -19.39 -1.06
CA ASP A 218 -19.34 -19.73 -0.76
C ASP A 218 -19.75 -19.09 0.57
N ALA A 219 -20.92 -18.46 0.59
CA ALA A 219 -21.46 -17.79 1.78
C ALA A 219 -21.68 -18.75 2.98
N ALA A 220 -21.63 -20.06 2.74
CA ALA A 220 -21.70 -21.09 3.76
C ALA A 220 -20.36 -21.29 4.48
N THR A 221 -19.23 -21.13 3.78
CA THR A 221 -17.88 -21.36 4.31
C THR A 221 -17.38 -20.16 5.12
N THR A 222 -17.87 -18.95 4.82
CA THR A 222 -17.56 -17.72 5.58
C THR A 222 -18.24 -17.64 6.96
N LYS A 223 -19.05 -18.65 7.36
CA LYS A 223 -19.65 -18.73 8.70
C LYS A 223 -18.72 -19.31 9.77
N ALA A 224 -17.56 -19.84 9.39
CA ALA A 224 -16.52 -20.18 10.36
C ALA A 224 -15.72 -18.91 10.68
N HIS A 225 -15.74 -18.46 11.94
CA HIS A 225 -14.97 -17.33 12.48
C HIS A 225 -15.45 -15.88 12.30
N THR A 226 -16.76 -15.64 12.43
CA THR A 226 -17.21 -14.37 13.04
C THR A 226 -18.40 -14.65 13.97
N GLU A 227 -18.15 -15.41 15.04
CA GLU A 227 -19.10 -15.52 16.14
C GLU A 227 -18.98 -14.28 17.04
N SER A 228 -19.75 -13.23 16.72
CA SER A 228 -20.16 -12.26 17.73
C SER A 228 -21.21 -12.94 18.61
N HIS A 229 -20.85 -13.36 19.81
CA HIS A 229 -21.83 -13.75 20.82
C HIS A 229 -22.65 -12.52 21.24
N VAL A 230 -23.87 -12.41 20.73
CA VAL A 230 -24.95 -11.66 21.37
C VAL A 230 -26.05 -12.66 21.70
N ALA A 231 -25.94 -13.26 22.88
CA ALA A 231 -27.04 -14.00 23.47
C ALA A 231 -28.05 -13.00 24.05
N ALA A 232 -29.15 -12.78 23.33
CA ALA A 232 -30.35 -12.17 23.89
C ALA A 232 -31.56 -12.99 23.46
N GLN A 233 -32.10 -13.79 24.38
CA GLN A 233 -33.53 -14.01 24.55
C GLN A 233 -33.80 -15.00 25.68
N GLN A 234 -34.57 -14.57 26.66
CA GLN A 234 -35.73 -15.34 27.10
C GLN A 234 -36.76 -14.42 27.76
N LYS A 235 -37.88 -14.26 27.06
CA LYS A 235 -39.16 -13.86 27.63
C LYS A 235 -40.00 -15.13 27.64
N THR A 236 -40.47 -15.55 28.80
CA THR A 236 -41.50 -16.58 28.94
C THR A 236 -42.57 -16.08 29.89
N THR A 237 -43.76 -15.91 29.29
CA THR A 237 -45.13 -15.90 29.83
C THR A 237 -45.42 -15.06 31.07
#